data_AF-A0A7S2Z560-F1
#
_entry.id   AF-A0A7S2Z560-F1
#
_cell.length_a   1.000
_cell.length_b   1.000
_cell.length_c   1.000
_cell.angle_alpha   90.00
_cell.angle_beta   90.00
_cell.angle_gamma   90.00
#
_symmetry.space_group_name_H-M   'P 1'
#
loop_
_entity.id
_entity.type
_entity.pdbx_description
1 polymer ?
#
loop_
_entity_poly.entity_id
_entity_poly.type
_entity_poly.pdbx_seq_one_letter_code
_entity_poly.pdbx_strand_id
1 'polypeptide(L)'
;MGSVTFTEKRRPLSMARFHQFLEDLPRDILRGKGFVAFGCLPGQTYEVHLVGQRYEAHQVQGKGGGGGEEPAVLLVLIGTSIDAEGLRNRFQRCLCDAEADGGNQRREGGIACEKASGLRELIAADARFHLLPSPQSPGGFVSFSLRGSYGRFGQLDALLVEAANRELASRLSRHSIFALTGKGEGGEPRICVEVGDDDD
;
A
#
# COMPACT_ATOMS: atom_id res chain seq x y z
N MET A 1 28.40 3.34 -3.58
CA MET A 1 27.07 2.72 -3.37
C MET A 1 26.81 2.71 -1.87
N GLY A 2 25.68 3.25 -1.42
CA GLY A 2 25.32 3.35 0.00
C GLY A 2 23.95 2.76 0.27
N SER A 3 23.58 2.67 1.55
CA SER A 3 22.26 2.25 1.99
C SER A 3 21.80 3.05 3.20
N VAL A 4 20.49 3.25 3.32
CA VAL A 4 19.84 3.79 4.51
C VAL A 4 18.79 2.82 4.99
N THR A 5 18.79 2.54 6.30
CA THR A 5 17.81 1.66 6.94
C THR A 5 16.94 2.49 7.87
N PHE A 6 15.63 2.29 7.76
CA PHE A 6 14.61 2.82 8.65
C PHE A 6 14.09 1.69 9.52
N THR A 7 14.09 1.92 10.83
CA THR A 7 13.51 1.00 11.82
C THR A 7 12.59 1.81 12.71
N GLU A 8 11.32 1.44 12.76
CA GLU A 8 10.34 1.99 13.70
C GLU A 8 9.60 0.82 14.35
N LYS A 9 9.54 0.82 15.68
CA LYS A 9 9.01 -0.33 16.42
C LYS A 9 7.49 -0.32 16.49
N ARG A 10 6.88 0.85 16.71
CA ARG A 10 5.48 0.95 17.13
C ARG A 10 4.60 1.71 16.17
N ARG A 11 5.13 2.77 15.56
CA ARG A 11 4.34 3.65 14.71
C ARG A 11 4.20 3.05 13.31
N PRO A 12 2.97 2.74 12.84
CA PRO A 12 2.77 2.34 11.45
C PRO A 12 2.92 3.54 10.53
N LEU A 13 2.98 3.29 9.22
CA LEU A 13 3.00 4.33 8.19
C LEU A 13 1.57 4.76 7.81
N SER A 14 1.42 6.03 7.48
CA SER A 14 0.31 6.52 6.65
C SER A 14 0.56 6.09 5.21
N MET A 15 -0.44 5.45 4.59
CA MET A 15 -0.33 4.96 3.21
C MET A 15 -0.10 6.13 2.24
N ALA A 16 -0.90 7.21 2.33
CA ALA A 16 -0.77 8.40 1.49
C ALA A 16 0.61 9.04 1.58
N ARG A 17 1.07 9.31 2.81
CA ARG A 17 2.37 9.96 3.01
C ARG A 17 3.52 9.07 2.56
N PHE A 18 3.39 7.75 2.73
CA PHE A 18 4.38 6.81 2.22
C PHE A 18 4.37 6.71 0.71
N HIS A 19 3.20 6.75 0.07
CA HIS A 19 3.08 6.81 -1.39
C HIS A 19 3.78 8.05 -1.93
N GLN A 20 3.46 9.23 -1.42
CA GLN A 20 4.13 10.49 -1.80
C GLN A 20 5.64 10.41 -1.59
N PHE A 21 6.09 9.82 -0.47
CA PHE A 21 7.51 9.61 -0.22
C PHE A 21 8.19 8.74 -1.29
N LEU A 22 7.51 7.70 -1.79
CA LEU A 22 8.00 6.84 -2.87
C LEU A 22 8.07 7.58 -4.22
N GLU A 23 7.09 8.41 -4.52
CA GLU A 23 7.07 9.22 -5.75
C GLU A 23 8.19 10.26 -5.77
N ASP A 24 8.44 10.89 -4.62
CA ASP A 24 9.49 11.89 -4.43
C ASP A 24 10.88 11.27 -4.19
N LEU A 25 11.05 9.95 -4.38
CA LEU A 25 12.36 9.33 -4.20
C LEU A 25 13.37 9.89 -5.22
N PRO A 26 14.61 10.20 -4.78
CA PRO A 26 15.64 10.62 -5.70
C PRO A 26 15.94 9.48 -6.67
N ARG A 27 16.21 9.81 -7.94
CA ARG A 27 16.56 8.83 -8.98
C ARG A 27 17.80 7.99 -8.66
N ASP A 28 18.62 8.47 -7.73
CA ASP A 28 19.80 7.77 -7.25
C ASP A 28 19.47 6.56 -6.34
N ILE A 29 18.21 6.42 -5.90
CA ILE A 29 17.72 5.20 -5.24
C ILE A 29 17.44 4.15 -6.31
N LEU A 30 18.18 3.05 -6.23
CA LEU A 30 18.14 1.98 -7.20
C LEU A 30 17.19 0.86 -6.78
N ARG A 31 17.13 0.57 -5.48
CA ARG A 31 16.30 -0.50 -4.93
C ARG A 31 15.92 -0.24 -3.48
N GLY A 32 14.83 -0.82 -3.05
CA GLY A 32 14.40 -0.84 -1.67
C GLY A 32 13.76 -2.18 -1.33
N LYS A 33 13.87 -2.59 -0.07
CA LYS A 33 13.21 -3.79 0.43
C LYS A 33 12.90 -3.63 1.91
N GLY A 34 11.72 -4.07 2.34
CA GLY A 34 11.38 -3.97 3.75
C GLY A 34 10.05 -4.59 4.12
N PHE A 35 9.75 -4.53 5.41
CA PHE A 35 8.47 -4.84 6.00
C PHE A 35 7.88 -3.58 6.60
N VAL A 36 6.61 -3.31 6.33
CA VAL A 36 5.91 -2.12 6.85
C VAL A 36 4.50 -2.49 7.29
N ALA A 37 4.04 -1.86 8.36
CA ALA A 37 2.64 -1.83 8.76
C ALA A 37 2.03 -0.47 8.36
N PHE A 38 0.76 -0.48 7.95
CA PHE A 38 0.02 0.74 7.62
C PHE A 38 -1.08 0.98 8.65
N GLY A 39 -1.26 2.24 9.07
CA GLY A 39 -2.26 2.61 10.08
C GLY A 39 -3.68 2.30 9.62
N CYS A 40 -3.94 2.39 8.32
CA CYS A 40 -5.25 2.06 7.73
C CYS A 40 -5.54 0.55 7.65
N LEU A 41 -4.55 -0.30 7.88
CA LEU A 41 -4.64 -1.76 7.80
C LEU A 41 -3.95 -2.39 9.03
N PRO A 42 -4.49 -2.17 10.23
CA PRO A 42 -3.87 -2.61 11.48
C PRO A 42 -3.75 -4.14 11.55
N GLY A 43 -2.71 -4.62 12.23
CA GLY A 43 -2.44 -6.05 12.41
C GLY A 43 -1.90 -6.76 11.18
N GLN A 44 -1.59 -6.04 10.11
CA GLN A 44 -1.09 -6.61 8.86
C GLN A 44 0.28 -6.04 8.53
N THR A 45 1.16 -6.92 8.05
CA THR A 45 2.51 -6.57 7.62
C THR A 45 2.62 -6.75 6.12
N TYR A 46 3.23 -5.78 5.45
CA TYR A 46 3.45 -5.78 4.02
C TYR A 46 4.94 -5.84 3.72
N GLU A 47 5.35 -6.80 2.88
CA GLU A 47 6.68 -6.78 2.29
C GLU A 47 6.67 -5.84 1.08
N VAL A 48 7.50 -4.80 1.14
CA VAL A 48 7.65 -3.78 0.11
C VAL A 48 8.93 -4.06 -0.68
N HIS A 49 8.82 -4.15 -1.99
CA HIS A 49 9.95 -4.21 -2.93
C HIS A 49 9.90 -2.97 -3.82
N LEU A 50 11.03 -2.30 -3.97
CA LEU A 50 11.22 -1.14 -4.84
C LEU A 50 12.40 -1.40 -5.78
N VAL A 51 12.23 -1.12 -7.06
CA VAL A 51 13.28 -1.15 -8.08
C VAL A 51 13.10 0.06 -9.01
N GLY A 52 14.04 1.00 -8.95
CA GLY A 52 13.87 2.33 -9.57
C GLY A 52 12.58 3.00 -9.07
N GLN A 53 11.71 3.41 -10.00
CA GLN A 53 10.40 4.02 -9.67
C GLN A 53 9.27 2.98 -9.48
N ARG A 54 9.55 1.69 -9.64
CA ARG A 54 8.52 0.65 -9.54
C ARG A 54 8.51 0.05 -8.14
N TYR A 55 7.36 0.04 -7.50
CA TYR A 55 7.17 -0.59 -6.21
C TYR A 55 6.02 -1.59 -6.22
N GLU A 56 6.15 -2.59 -5.36
CA GLU A 56 5.16 -3.62 -5.07
C GLU A 56 5.08 -3.81 -3.56
N ALA A 57 3.88 -3.95 -3.04
CA ALA A 57 3.64 -4.19 -1.62
C ALA A 57 2.61 -5.31 -1.47
N HIS A 58 3.02 -6.38 -0.79
CA HIS A 58 2.19 -7.56 -0.61
C HIS A 58 2.16 -7.99 0.84
N GLN A 59 0.96 -8.36 1.30
CA GLN A 59 0.76 -8.81 2.66
C GLN A 59 1.55 -10.10 2.87
N VAL A 60 2.31 -10.12 3.95
CA VAL A 60 2.97 -11.31 4.46
C VAL A 60 2.32 -11.70 5.78
N GLN A 61 2.32 -12.99 6.07
CA GLN A 61 1.96 -13.44 7.41
C GLN A 61 3.05 -12.92 8.35
N GLY A 62 2.73 -11.94 9.19
CA GLY A 62 3.58 -11.60 10.32
C GLY A 62 3.80 -12.86 11.16
N LYS A 63 4.98 -13.01 11.75
CA LYS A 63 5.23 -14.11 12.70
C LYS A 63 4.46 -13.83 14.00
N GLY A 64 3.14 -13.95 13.97
CA GLY A 64 2.32 -14.03 15.17
C GLY A 64 2.71 -15.29 15.93
N GLY A 65 3.56 -15.18 16.95
CA GLY A 65 3.84 -16.27 17.90
C GLY A 65 5.31 -16.68 18.05
N GLY A 66 6.26 -15.73 18.07
CA GLY A 66 7.68 -16.05 18.24
C GLY A 66 8.49 -15.01 19.01
N GLY A 67 8.05 -14.61 20.22
CA GLY A 67 8.93 -14.10 21.28
C GLY A 67 9.65 -12.75 21.11
N GLY A 68 9.48 -12.03 20.00
CA GLY A 68 10.03 -10.67 19.83
C GLY A 68 9.00 -9.72 19.20
N GLU A 69 8.91 -8.49 19.71
CA GLU A 69 8.20 -7.39 19.03
C GLU A 69 8.91 -7.11 17.69
N GLU A 70 8.38 -7.64 16.59
CA GLU A 70 8.82 -7.24 15.24
C GLU A 70 8.52 -5.74 15.05
N PRO A 71 9.43 -4.98 14.42
CA PRO A 71 9.21 -3.56 14.22
C PRO A 71 8.05 -3.32 13.25
N ALA A 72 7.21 -2.34 13.54
CA ALA A 72 6.19 -1.83 12.62
C ALA A 72 6.76 -1.44 11.25
N VAL A 73 8.02 -0.99 11.20
CA VAL A 73 8.74 -0.70 9.96
C VAL A 73 10.18 -1.22 10.06
N LEU A 74 10.59 -1.97 9.05
CA LEU A 74 11.98 -2.24 8.72
C LEU A 74 12.16 -2.08 7.20
N LEU A 75 12.70 -0.96 6.75
CA LEU A 75 12.88 -0.65 5.33
C LEU A 75 14.32 -0.27 5.04
N VAL A 76 14.94 -0.91 4.05
CA VAL A 76 16.25 -0.52 3.53
C VAL A 76 16.10 0.06 2.12
N LEU A 77 16.72 1.21 1.88
CA LEU A 77 16.88 1.80 0.54
C LEU A 77 18.36 1.79 0.17
N ILE A 78 18.66 1.50 -1.10
CA ILE A 78 20.01 1.31 -1.61
C ILE A 78 20.15 2.08 -2.92
N GLY A 79 21.29 2.75 -3.08
CA GLY A 79 21.48 3.73 -4.13
C GLY A 79 22.89 4.32 -4.20
N THR A 80 23.06 5.30 -5.07
CA THR A 80 24.26 6.14 -5.19
C THR A 80 24.04 7.47 -4.46
N SER A 81 25.10 8.09 -3.94
CA SER A 81 25.03 9.45 -3.36
C SER A 81 23.85 9.72 -2.41
N ILE A 82 23.50 8.74 -1.57
CA ILE A 82 22.31 8.82 -0.71
C ILE A 82 22.45 9.94 0.33
N ASP A 83 21.58 10.94 0.26
CA ASP A 83 21.31 11.85 1.38
C ASP A 83 20.51 11.13 2.46
N ALA A 84 21.23 10.43 3.34
CA ALA A 84 20.63 9.59 4.36
C ALA A 84 19.91 10.40 5.44
N GLU A 85 20.27 11.67 5.66
CA GLU A 85 19.63 12.52 6.65
C GLU A 85 18.32 13.09 6.10
N GLY A 86 18.35 13.66 4.89
CA GLY A 86 17.14 14.14 4.22
C GLY A 86 16.10 13.03 4.04
N LEU A 87 16.53 11.83 3.65
CA LEU A 87 15.63 10.68 3.54
C LEU A 87 15.02 10.27 4.88
N ARG A 88 15.79 10.30 5.98
CA ARG A 88 15.24 10.03 7.33
C ARG A 88 14.22 11.08 7.75
N ASN A 89 14.50 12.35 7.50
CA ASN A 89 13.58 13.43 7.84
C ASN A 89 12.26 13.33 7.07
N ARG A 90 12.31 12.99 5.78
CA ARG A 90 11.09 12.74 4.98
C ARG A 90 10.36 11.48 5.44
N PHE A 91 11.10 10.40 5.71
CA PHE A 91 10.51 9.14 6.18
C PHE A 91 9.77 9.31 7.52
N GLN A 92 10.31 10.10 8.46
CA GLN A 92 9.63 10.36 9.74
C GLN A 92 8.25 11.01 9.57
N ARG A 93 8.03 11.82 8.53
CA ARG A 93 6.72 12.43 8.24
C ARG A 93 5.68 11.40 7.79
N CYS A 94 6.12 10.23 7.34
CA CYS A 94 5.24 9.15 6.90
C CYS A 94 4.63 8.38 8.07
N LEU A 95 5.19 8.49 9.28
CA LEU A 95 4.70 7.77 10.45
C LEU A 95 3.37 8.37 10.93
N CYS A 96 2.43 7.50 11.29
CA CYS A 96 1.22 7.90 12.00
C CYS A 96 1.60 8.34 13.43
N ASP A 97 0.97 9.41 13.90
CA ASP A 97 1.05 9.78 15.30
C ASP A 97 0.24 8.80 16.14
N ALA A 98 0.77 8.42 17.31
CA ALA A 98 0.16 7.40 18.17
C ALA A 98 -1.25 7.78 18.68
N GLU A 99 -1.67 9.04 18.55
CA GLU A 99 -2.89 9.60 19.15
C GLU A 99 -3.63 10.61 18.23
N ALA A 100 -3.37 10.68 16.91
CA ALA A 100 -3.89 11.78 16.09
C ALA A 100 -4.56 11.43 14.75
N ASP A 101 -4.87 10.16 14.46
CA ASP A 101 -5.63 9.82 13.23
C ASP A 101 -7.11 9.45 13.50
N GLY A 102 -7.61 9.82 14.68
CA GLY A 102 -9.03 9.76 15.05
C GLY A 102 -9.74 11.12 15.05
N GLY A 103 -9.03 12.22 14.78
CA GLY A 103 -9.59 13.56 14.93
C GLY A 103 -8.90 14.59 14.05
N ASN A 104 -9.64 15.03 13.03
CA ASN A 104 -9.47 16.30 12.30
C ASN A 104 -8.66 16.28 10.98
N GLN A 105 -9.14 15.52 9.98
CA GLN A 105 -8.95 15.84 8.55
C GLN A 105 -10.27 16.31 7.89
N ARG A 106 -11.07 17.12 8.61
CA ARG A 106 -12.46 17.44 8.22
C ARG A 106 -12.59 18.60 7.21
N ARG A 107 -11.54 19.02 6.51
CA ARG A 107 -11.63 20.13 5.54
C ARG A 107 -10.97 19.90 4.17
N GLU A 108 -10.31 18.76 3.92
CA GLU A 108 -9.63 18.50 2.64
C GLU A 108 -10.11 17.21 1.94
N GLY A 109 -10.74 16.26 2.64
CA GLY A 109 -11.16 14.96 2.08
C GLY A 109 -12.39 14.95 1.16
N GLY A 110 -12.79 16.08 0.57
CA GLY A 110 -13.93 16.12 -0.35
C GLY A 110 -13.61 15.48 -1.71
N ILE A 111 -12.43 15.80 -2.27
CA ILE A 111 -12.03 15.40 -3.62
C ILE A 111 -11.61 13.92 -3.64
N ALA A 112 -10.80 13.46 -2.67
CA ALA A 112 -10.43 12.05 -2.54
C ALA A 112 -11.64 11.15 -2.32
N CYS A 113 -12.65 11.61 -1.58
CA CYS A 113 -13.89 10.87 -1.39
C CYS A 113 -14.68 10.74 -2.71
N GLU A 114 -14.75 11.81 -3.50
CA GLU A 114 -15.40 11.81 -4.81
C GLU A 114 -14.64 10.92 -5.82
N LYS A 115 -13.32 11.05 -5.91
CA LYS A 115 -12.47 10.20 -6.77
C LYS A 115 -12.54 8.73 -6.34
N ALA A 116 -12.53 8.44 -5.05
CA ALA A 116 -12.72 7.09 -4.53
C ALA A 116 -14.11 6.54 -4.88
N SER A 117 -15.16 7.37 -4.83
CA SER A 117 -16.50 6.99 -5.29
C SER A 117 -16.50 6.68 -6.79
N GLY A 118 -15.88 7.54 -7.61
CA GLY A 118 -15.77 7.32 -9.05
C GLY A 118 -15.03 6.04 -9.42
N LEU A 119 -13.87 5.78 -8.79
CA LEU A 119 -13.14 4.52 -8.97
C LEU A 119 -13.97 3.32 -8.50
N ARG A 120 -14.66 3.46 -7.37
CA ARG A 120 -15.53 2.41 -6.82
C ARG A 120 -16.68 2.08 -7.78
N GLU A 121 -17.29 3.08 -8.40
CA GLU A 121 -18.32 2.92 -9.43
C GLU A 121 -17.78 2.24 -10.69
N LEU A 122 -16.59 2.64 -11.18
CA LEU A 122 -15.94 2.00 -12.31
C LEU A 122 -15.66 0.52 -12.05
N ILE A 123 -15.13 0.19 -10.87
CA ILE A 123 -14.88 -1.19 -10.45
C ILE A 123 -16.19 -1.97 -10.30
N ALA A 124 -17.24 -1.36 -9.75
CA ALA A 124 -18.54 -2.00 -9.61
C ALA A 124 -19.22 -2.29 -10.96
N ALA A 125 -18.99 -1.44 -11.97
CA ALA A 125 -19.53 -1.60 -13.32
C ALA A 125 -18.81 -2.68 -14.13
N ASP A 126 -17.56 -3.03 -13.80
CA ASP A 126 -16.79 -4.02 -14.54
C ASP A 126 -17.04 -5.45 -14.00
N ALA A 127 -17.61 -6.30 -14.86
CA ALA A 127 -17.96 -7.67 -14.52
C ALA A 127 -16.77 -8.57 -14.13
N ARG A 128 -15.53 -8.14 -14.41
CA ARG A 128 -14.31 -8.89 -14.05
C ARG A 128 -13.91 -8.67 -12.60
N PHE A 129 -14.43 -7.66 -11.92
CA PHE A 129 -14.07 -7.36 -10.54
C PHE A 129 -15.22 -7.62 -9.57
N HIS A 130 -14.88 -7.92 -8.34
CA HIS A 130 -15.78 -7.78 -7.21
C HIS A 130 -15.24 -6.72 -6.27
N LEU A 131 -16.15 -5.86 -5.85
CA LEU A 131 -15.84 -4.79 -4.93
C LEU A 131 -15.90 -5.32 -3.50
N LEU A 132 -14.89 -5.01 -2.71
CA LEU A 132 -14.75 -5.44 -1.33
C LEU A 132 -15.06 -4.30 -0.36
N PRO A 133 -15.35 -4.62 0.92
CA PRO A 133 -15.39 -3.61 1.97
C PRO A 133 -14.06 -2.85 2.03
N SER A 134 -14.14 -1.52 2.01
CA SER A 134 -12.97 -0.66 2.20
C SER A 134 -12.55 -0.66 3.68
N PRO A 135 -11.25 -0.51 4.00
CA PRO A 135 -10.81 -0.33 5.38
C PRO A 135 -11.50 0.89 6.02
N GLN A 136 -11.79 0.79 7.32
CA GLN A 136 -12.43 1.86 8.10
C GLN A 136 -11.43 2.97 8.46
N SER A 137 -10.89 3.65 7.46
CA SER A 137 -9.90 4.71 7.64
C SER A 137 -10.37 5.99 6.94
N PRO A 138 -10.03 7.19 7.46
CA PRO A 138 -10.55 8.46 6.98
C PRO A 138 -10.08 8.86 5.56
N GLY A 139 -9.49 7.96 4.78
CA GLY A 139 -9.03 8.18 3.40
C GLY A 139 -9.91 7.52 2.35
N GLY A 140 -9.79 7.97 1.10
CA GLY A 140 -10.47 7.40 -0.06
C GLY A 140 -9.85 6.06 -0.48
N PHE A 141 -10.22 4.95 0.18
CA PHE A 141 -9.72 3.62 -0.18
C PHE A 141 -10.73 2.83 -1.00
N VAL A 142 -10.24 2.14 -2.04
CA VAL A 142 -11.04 1.20 -2.82
C VAL A 142 -10.40 -0.19 -2.74
N SER A 143 -11.14 -1.14 -2.16
CA SER A 143 -10.74 -2.55 -2.10
C SER A 143 -11.50 -3.36 -3.14
N PHE A 144 -10.81 -4.20 -3.89
CA PHE A 144 -11.44 -5.07 -4.90
C PHE A 144 -10.60 -6.31 -5.20
N SER A 145 -11.15 -7.24 -5.95
CA SER A 145 -10.44 -8.41 -6.46
C SER A 145 -10.94 -8.79 -7.85
N LEU A 146 -10.13 -9.51 -8.61
CA LEU A 146 -10.61 -10.20 -9.81
C LEU A 146 -11.62 -11.28 -9.42
N ARG A 147 -12.76 -11.30 -10.11
CA ARG A 147 -13.68 -12.43 -10.07
C ARG A 147 -12.95 -13.65 -10.59
N GLY A 148 -12.90 -14.70 -9.78
CA GLY A 148 -12.38 -15.99 -10.22
C GLY A 148 -13.24 -16.63 -11.31
N SER A 149 -14.49 -16.21 -11.51
CA SER A 149 -15.41 -16.81 -12.49
C SER A 149 -15.50 -16.02 -13.80
N TYR A 150 -15.28 -16.71 -14.93
CA TYR A 150 -15.30 -16.12 -16.27
C TYR A 150 -16.38 -16.76 -17.16
N GLY A 151 -17.63 -16.71 -16.71
CA GLY A 151 -18.76 -17.26 -17.46
C GLY A 151 -18.54 -18.72 -17.85
N ARG A 152 -18.48 -19.00 -19.16
CA ARG A 152 -18.26 -20.35 -19.69
C ARG A 152 -16.81 -20.85 -19.62
N PHE A 153 -15.85 -19.96 -19.36
CA PHE A 153 -14.43 -20.33 -19.26
C PHE A 153 -14.07 -20.97 -17.91
N GLY A 154 -15.01 -21.01 -16.96
CA GLY A 154 -14.85 -21.69 -15.67
C GLY A 154 -14.36 -20.77 -14.55
N GLN A 155 -13.79 -21.39 -13.52
CA GLN A 155 -13.20 -20.71 -12.37
C GLN A 155 -11.67 -20.75 -12.45
N LEU A 156 -11.03 -19.60 -12.27
CA LEU A 156 -9.60 -19.51 -12.04
C LEU A 156 -9.26 -20.08 -10.67
N ASP A 157 -8.13 -20.77 -10.62
CA ASP A 157 -7.51 -21.18 -9.37
C ASP A 157 -7.18 -19.95 -8.50
N ALA A 158 -7.29 -20.11 -7.18
CA ALA A 158 -7.05 -19.01 -6.24
C ALA A 158 -5.64 -18.42 -6.34
N LEU A 159 -4.62 -19.26 -6.61
CA LEU A 159 -3.24 -18.80 -6.82
C LEU A 159 -3.10 -17.98 -8.10
N LEU A 160 -3.89 -18.30 -9.13
CA LEU A 160 -3.89 -17.54 -10.37
C LEU A 160 -4.59 -16.19 -10.21
N VAL A 161 -5.67 -16.13 -9.42
CA VAL A 161 -6.30 -14.86 -9.04
C VAL A 161 -5.33 -13.99 -8.23
N GLU A 162 -4.61 -14.59 -7.28
CA GLU A 162 -3.59 -13.89 -6.47
C GLU A 162 -2.46 -13.34 -7.36
N ALA A 163 -1.92 -14.16 -8.26
CA ALA A 163 -0.87 -13.74 -9.20
C ALA A 163 -1.35 -12.63 -10.15
N ALA A 164 -2.57 -12.72 -10.66
CA ALA A 164 -3.17 -11.70 -11.53
C ALA A 164 -3.40 -10.38 -10.78
N ASN A 165 -3.85 -10.44 -9.52
CA ASN A 165 -3.99 -9.27 -8.67
C ASN A 165 -2.64 -8.60 -8.39
N ARG A 166 -1.57 -9.39 -8.17
CA ARG A 166 -0.20 -8.87 -8.00
C ARG A 166 0.32 -8.16 -9.24
N GLU A 167 0.13 -8.76 -10.42
CA GLU A 167 0.51 -8.13 -11.68
C GLU A 167 -0.30 -6.85 -11.92
N LEU A 168 -1.60 -6.84 -11.62
CA LEU A 168 -2.43 -5.65 -11.73
C LEU A 168 -1.92 -4.53 -10.81
N ALA A 169 -1.60 -4.84 -9.55
CA ALA A 169 -1.01 -3.87 -8.62
C ALA A 169 0.35 -3.33 -9.11
N SER A 170 1.22 -4.18 -9.67
CA SER A 170 2.50 -3.77 -10.28
C SER A 170 2.33 -2.88 -11.53
N ARG A 171 1.20 -3.00 -12.24
CA ARG A 171 0.87 -2.11 -13.35
C ARG A 171 0.32 -0.78 -12.87
N LEU A 172 -0.52 -0.80 -11.84
CA LEU A 172 -1.06 0.42 -11.21
C LEU A 172 0.07 1.31 -10.68
N SER A 173 1.14 0.75 -10.12
CA SER A 173 2.28 1.55 -9.65
C SER A 173 3.04 2.27 -10.77
N ARG A 174 2.93 1.83 -12.04
CA ARG A 174 3.49 2.58 -13.19
C ARG A 174 2.69 3.83 -13.53
N HIS A 175 1.47 3.92 -13.02
CA HIS A 175 0.56 5.05 -13.18
C HIS A 175 0.42 5.83 -11.88
N SER A 176 1.42 5.79 -10.99
CA SER A 176 1.38 6.51 -9.71
C SER A 176 0.20 6.12 -8.82
N ILE A 177 -0.20 4.85 -8.87
CA ILE A 177 -1.26 4.32 -8.00
C ILE A 177 -0.64 3.32 -7.04
N PHE A 178 -0.64 3.66 -5.75
CA PHE A 178 -0.19 2.75 -4.70
C PHE A 178 -1.23 1.69 -4.38
N ALA A 179 -0.88 0.44 -4.64
CA ALA A 179 -1.73 -0.72 -4.45
C ALA A 179 -1.07 -1.72 -3.49
N LEU A 180 -1.84 -2.15 -2.49
CA LEU A 180 -1.50 -3.20 -1.55
C LEU A 180 -2.22 -4.48 -1.94
N THR A 181 -1.49 -5.56 -2.14
CA THR A 181 -2.08 -6.89 -2.34
C THR A 181 -2.10 -7.69 -1.05
N GLY A 182 -3.10 -8.54 -0.83
CA GLY A 182 -3.17 -9.38 0.35
C GLY A 182 -4.41 -10.26 0.37
N LYS A 183 -4.82 -10.68 1.56
CA LYS A 183 -6.04 -11.46 1.79
C LYS A 183 -7.04 -10.68 2.65
N GLY A 184 -8.31 -10.74 2.29
CA GLY A 184 -9.42 -10.20 3.08
C GLY A 184 -9.75 -11.08 4.30
N GLU A 185 -10.76 -10.67 5.09
CA GLU A 185 -11.22 -11.42 6.27
C GLU A 185 -11.72 -12.84 5.94
N GLY A 186 -12.15 -13.08 4.69
CA GLY A 186 -12.52 -14.41 4.18
C GLY A 186 -11.38 -15.21 3.53
N GLY A 187 -10.13 -14.74 3.61
CA GLY A 187 -8.98 -15.37 2.95
C GLY A 187 -8.93 -15.16 1.43
N GLU A 188 -9.92 -14.44 0.87
CA GLU A 188 -9.96 -14.10 -0.55
C GLU A 188 -8.84 -13.10 -0.92
N PRO A 189 -8.20 -13.27 -2.09
CA PRO A 189 -7.20 -12.32 -2.54
C PRO A 189 -7.84 -10.95 -2.74
N ARG A 190 -7.13 -9.88 -2.39
CA ARG A 190 -7.59 -8.50 -2.52
C ARG A 190 -6.49 -7.56 -2.97
N ILE A 191 -6.92 -6.47 -3.60
CA ILE A 191 -6.13 -5.28 -3.89
C ILE A 191 -6.79 -4.14 -3.13
N CYS A 192 -6.00 -3.40 -2.35
CA CYS A 192 -6.43 -2.16 -1.71
C CYS A 192 -5.66 -1.01 -2.35
N VAL A 193 -6.38 -0.04 -2.89
CA VAL A 193 -5.83 1.13 -3.57
C VAL A 193 -6.15 2.37 -2.75
N GLU A 194 -5.16 3.25 -2.61
CA GLU A 194 -5.41 4.63 -2.20
C GLU A 194 -5.83 5.44 -3.39
N VAL A 195 -6.90 6.21 -3.22
CA VAL A 195 -7.26 7.26 -4.16
C VAL A 195 -6.87 8.58 -3.50
N GLY A 196 -5.73 9.12 -3.94
CA GLY A 196 -5.20 10.37 -3.43
C GLY A 196 -5.99 11.59 -3.91
N ASP A 197 -5.78 12.70 -3.21
CA ASP A 197 -6.03 14.03 -3.73
C ASP A 197 -4.85 14.40 -4.63
N ASP A 198 -4.96 14.25 -5.95
CA ASP A 198 -4.04 14.98 -6.84
C ASP A 198 -4.28 16.48 -6.61
N ASP A 199 -3.35 17.15 -5.92
CA ASP A 199 -3.17 18.60 -6.00
C ASP A 199 -2.56 18.90 -7.38
N ASP A 200 -3.39 19.42 -8.30
CA ASP A 200 -2.97 20.04 -9.56
C ASP A 200 -2.70 21.54 -9.34
#